data_AF-A0A9E0TVD2-F1
#
_entry.id   AF-A0A9E0TVD2-F1
#
_cell.length_a   1.000
_cell.length_b   1.000
_cell.length_c   1.000
_cell.angle_alpha   90.00
_cell.angle_beta   90.00
_cell.angle_gamma   90.00
#
_symmetry.space_group_name_H-M   'P 1'
#
loop_
_entity.id
_entity.type
_entity.pdbx_description
1 polymer ?
#
loop_
_entity_poly.entity_id
_entity_poly.type
_entity_poly.pdbx_seq_one_letter_code
_entity_poly.pdbx_strand_id
1 'polypeptide(L)'
;MPGVQDAGKRVVSITEAAKINNVTRQAIYVAIKQKKLKAFKDSTRWTIDLKDLEEYRKHKYSRTKSMFGGELLFDNNKGFYSVNQAAQMLGVPAQKIYYATRVGLLKATRKGAAWVIHANEIKSYQENYLNKKTVQSQVS
;
A
#
# COMPACT_ATOMS: atom_id res chain seq x y z
N MET A 1 18.37 5.44 -45.44
CA MET A 1 17.83 6.62 -44.73
C MET A 1 17.46 6.18 -43.32
N PRO A 2 18.21 6.56 -42.27
CA PRO A 2 17.94 6.13 -40.90
C PRO A 2 16.77 6.95 -40.31
N GLY A 3 15.71 6.27 -39.91
CA GLY A 3 14.54 6.86 -39.26
C GLY A 3 14.87 7.26 -37.83
N VAL A 4 14.63 8.54 -37.55
CA VAL A 4 14.85 9.27 -36.30
C VAL A 4 14.27 8.51 -35.10
N GLN A 5 15.11 8.30 -34.09
CA GLN A 5 14.68 7.86 -32.76
C GLN A 5 13.87 8.99 -32.13
N ASP A 6 12.54 8.86 -32.15
CA ASP A 6 11.65 9.72 -31.37
C ASP A 6 11.95 9.47 -29.89
N ALA A 7 12.47 10.49 -29.20
CA ALA A 7 12.65 10.53 -27.74
C ALA A 7 11.27 10.64 -27.04
N GLY A 8 10.36 9.74 -27.43
CA GLY A 8 8.93 9.90 -27.37
C GLY A 8 8.36 9.60 -25.99
N LYS A 9 7.37 10.41 -25.59
CA LYS A 9 6.49 10.15 -24.46
C LYS A 9 6.06 8.67 -24.48
N ARG A 10 6.61 7.87 -23.56
CA ARG A 10 6.18 6.48 -23.40
C ARG A 10 4.78 6.52 -22.82
N VAL A 11 3.81 6.16 -23.66
CA VAL A 11 2.42 6.03 -23.27
C VAL A 11 2.05 4.55 -23.20
N VAL A 12 1.11 4.21 -22.32
CA VAL A 12 0.65 2.84 -22.12
C VAL A 12 -0.86 2.76 -22.15
N SER A 13 -1.38 1.62 -22.60
CA SER A 13 -2.81 1.31 -22.51
C SER A 13 -3.23 0.97 -21.09
N ILE A 14 -4.55 0.98 -20.84
CA ILE A 14 -5.13 0.51 -19.56
C ILE A 14 -4.66 -0.91 -19.20
N THR A 15 -4.55 -1.79 -20.20
CA THR A 15 -4.14 -3.19 -19.99
C THR A 15 -2.68 -3.28 -19.55
N GLU A 16 -1.78 -2.51 -20.16
CA GLU A 16 -0.37 -2.46 -19.79
C GLU A 16 -0.17 -1.80 -18.44
N ALA A 17 -0.88 -0.70 -18.17
CA ALA A 17 -0.87 -0.03 -16.87
C ALA A 17 -1.28 -0.98 -15.74
N ALA A 18 -2.29 -1.82 -15.97
CA ALA A 18 -2.74 -2.83 -15.03
C ALA A 18 -1.66 -3.89 -14.75
N LYS A 19 -0.97 -4.38 -15.79
CA LYS A 19 0.16 -5.32 -15.65
C LYS A 19 1.32 -4.70 -14.88
N ILE A 20 1.73 -3.48 -15.24
CA ILE A 20 2.85 -2.75 -14.60
C ILE A 20 2.58 -2.55 -13.10
N ASN A 21 1.33 -2.27 -12.73
CA ASN A 21 0.94 -2.04 -11.33
C ASN A 21 0.47 -3.29 -10.60
N ASN A 22 0.51 -4.46 -11.25
CA ASN A 22 -0.01 -5.72 -10.73
C ASN A 22 -1.43 -5.60 -10.14
N VAL A 23 -2.34 -4.99 -10.90
CA VAL A 23 -3.75 -4.80 -10.52
C VAL A 23 -4.70 -5.21 -11.64
N THR A 24 -5.99 -5.32 -11.33
CA THR A 24 -7.02 -5.55 -12.34
C THR A 24 -7.19 -4.33 -13.25
N ARG A 25 -7.59 -4.55 -14.51
CA ARG A 25 -7.95 -3.46 -15.44
C ARG A 25 -9.03 -2.55 -14.85
N GLN A 26 -9.98 -3.16 -14.12
CA GLN A 26 -11.05 -2.43 -13.44
C GLN A 26 -10.52 -1.43 -12.42
N ALA A 27 -9.43 -1.76 -11.71
CA ALA A 27 -8.81 -0.82 -10.77
C ALA A 27 -8.24 0.42 -11.48
N ILE A 28 -7.66 0.24 -12.67
CA ILE A 28 -7.18 1.36 -13.51
C ILE A 28 -8.37 2.18 -14.04
N TYR A 29 -9.44 1.53 -14.53
CA TYR A 29 -10.68 2.22 -14.94
C TYR A 29 -11.27 3.08 -13.83
N VAL A 30 -11.39 2.53 -12.62
CA VAL A 30 -11.89 3.26 -11.45
C VAL A 30 -10.98 4.43 -11.10
N ALA A 31 -9.65 4.26 -11.18
CA ALA A 31 -8.70 5.35 -10.91
C ALA A 31 -8.84 6.52 -11.89
N ILE A 32 -9.02 6.23 -13.19
CA ILE A 32 -9.28 7.23 -14.22
C ILE A 32 -10.63 7.93 -13.96
N LYS A 33 -11.70 7.15 -13.72
CA LYS A 33 -13.04 7.68 -13.46
C LYS A 33 -13.10 8.57 -12.21
N GLN A 34 -12.31 8.25 -11.19
CA GLN A 34 -12.16 9.05 -9.97
C GLN A 34 -11.21 10.25 -10.13
N LYS A 35 -10.70 10.52 -11.33
CA LYS A 35 -9.72 11.58 -11.64
C LYS A 35 -8.41 11.46 -10.84
N LYS A 36 -8.09 10.27 -10.34
CA LYS A 36 -6.84 9.98 -9.57
C LYS A 36 -5.68 9.63 -10.48
N LEU A 37 -5.96 9.16 -11.69
CA LEU A 37 -4.98 8.85 -12.72
C LEU A 37 -5.37 9.59 -13.99
N LYS A 38 -4.46 10.41 -14.52
CA LYS A 38 -4.67 11.11 -15.78
C LYS A 38 -4.57 10.11 -16.93
N ALA A 39 -5.53 10.19 -17.84
CA ALA A 39 -5.55 9.44 -19.08
C ALA A 39 -6.22 10.31 -20.13
N PHE A 40 -5.80 10.18 -21.37
CA PHE A 40 -6.41 10.85 -22.51
C PHE A 40 -6.88 9.80 -23.51
N LYS A 41 -7.90 10.16 -24.28
CA LYS A 41 -8.43 9.28 -25.32
C LYS A 41 -7.77 9.67 -26.63
N ASP A 42 -6.90 8.81 -27.14
CA ASP A 42 -6.35 8.95 -28.48
C ASP A 42 -7.18 8.10 -29.44
N SER A 43 -7.81 8.75 -30.41
CA SER A 43 -8.80 8.19 -31.35
C SER A 43 -9.89 7.34 -30.69
N THR A 44 -9.60 6.07 -30.41
CA THR A 44 -10.50 5.03 -29.89
C THR A 44 -10.03 4.40 -28.58
N ARG A 45 -8.82 4.72 -28.09
CA ARG A 45 -8.19 4.03 -26.94
C ARG A 45 -7.82 5.01 -25.83
N TRP A 46 -7.99 4.57 -24.59
CA TRP A 46 -7.49 5.28 -23.42
C TRP A 46 -5.99 5.03 -23.27
N THR A 47 -5.26 6.12 -23.21
CA THR A 47 -3.82 6.19 -23.21
C THR A 47 -3.36 6.95 -21.97
N ILE A 48 -2.36 6.41 -21.28
CA ILE A 48 -1.85 6.92 -20.01
C ILE A 48 -0.38 7.25 -20.20
N ASP A 49 0.06 8.45 -19.83
CA ASP A 49 1.48 8.77 -19.82
C ASP A 49 2.18 7.95 -18.72
N LEU A 50 3.32 7.34 -19.03
CA LEU A 50 4.06 6.52 -18.08
C LEU A 50 4.49 7.33 -16.85
N LYS A 51 4.74 8.64 -16.99
CA LYS A 51 5.03 9.53 -15.85
C LYS A 51 3.83 9.66 -14.91
N ASP A 52 2.64 9.91 -15.45
CA ASP A 52 1.40 10.01 -14.67
C ASP A 52 1.09 8.67 -13.97
N LEU A 53 1.39 7.54 -14.63
CA LEU A 53 1.23 6.22 -14.03
C LEU A 53 2.20 5.98 -12.87
N GLU A 54 3.45 6.41 -13.00
CA GLU A 54 4.46 6.29 -11.96
C GLU A 54 4.14 7.21 -10.77
N GLU A 55 3.72 8.44 -11.03
CA GLU A 55 3.26 9.39 -10.01
C GLU A 55 2.04 8.83 -9.26
N TYR A 56 1.04 8.32 -9.99
CA TYR A 56 -0.11 7.63 -9.40
C TYR A 56 0.34 6.46 -8.51
N ARG A 57 1.31 5.64 -8.95
CA ARG A 57 1.84 4.53 -8.14
C ARG A 57 2.46 5.02 -6.84
N LYS A 58 3.23 6.11 -6.87
CA LYS A 58 3.85 6.71 -5.68
C LYS A 58 2.80 7.20 -4.69
N HIS A 59 1.71 7.81 -5.16
CA HIS A 59 0.67 8.37 -4.30
C HIS A 59 -0.41 7.36 -3.87
N LYS A 60 -0.67 6.29 -4.64
CA LYS A 60 -1.67 5.25 -4.34
C LYS A 60 -1.43 4.56 -3.00
N TYR A 61 -0.17 4.39 -2.61
CA TYR A 61 0.23 3.77 -1.34
C TYR A 61 0.52 4.79 -0.23
N SER A 62 0.29 6.08 -0.47
CA SER A 62 0.41 7.13 0.55
C SER A 62 -0.79 7.07 1.50
N ARG A 63 -0.91 5.94 2.22
CA ARG A 63 -1.82 5.76 3.35
C ARG A 63 -1.48 6.70 4.51
N THR A 64 -0.30 7.31 4.49
CA THR A 64 0.20 8.30 5.46
C THR A 64 -0.70 9.53 5.62
N LYS A 65 -1.65 9.78 4.71
CA LYS A 65 -2.64 10.88 4.83
C LYS A 65 -4.08 10.41 5.01
N SER A 66 -4.31 9.14 5.39
CA SER A 66 -5.68 8.65 5.63
C SER A 66 -6.27 9.40 6.84
N MET A 67 -7.44 10.01 6.68
CA MET A 67 -8.13 10.77 7.74
C MET A 67 -9.41 10.05 8.15
N PHE A 68 -9.77 10.06 9.44
CA PHE A 68 -11.07 9.59 9.94
C PHE A 68 -11.56 10.54 11.04
N GLY A 69 -12.75 11.12 10.85
CA GLY A 69 -13.32 12.08 11.82
C GLY A 69 -12.51 13.38 11.97
N GLY A 70 -11.76 13.80 10.94
CA GLY A 70 -10.93 15.01 10.99
C GLY A 70 -9.50 14.79 11.51
N GLU A 71 -9.15 13.58 11.96
CA GLU A 71 -7.79 13.25 12.43
C GLU A 71 -7.06 12.26 11.52
N LEU A 72 -5.73 12.32 11.52
CA LEU A 72 -4.88 11.31 10.87
C LEU A 72 -5.10 9.94 11.50
N LEU A 73 -5.46 8.98 10.66
CA LEU A 73 -5.79 7.60 11.05
C LEU A 73 -4.53 6.83 11.50
N PHE A 74 -3.39 7.15 10.88
CA PHE A 74 -2.06 6.61 11.20
C PHE A 74 -1.13 7.76 11.58
N ASP A 75 -1.42 8.39 12.72
CA ASP A 75 -0.55 9.40 13.30
C ASP A 75 0.61 8.74 14.06
N ASN A 76 1.75 8.62 13.37
CA ASN A 76 2.96 8.01 13.93
C ASN A 76 3.48 8.80 15.15
N ASN A 77 3.27 10.12 15.21
CA ASN A 77 3.70 10.95 16.34
C ASN A 77 2.89 10.64 17.60
N LYS A 78 1.60 10.30 17.42
CA LYS A 78 0.73 9.79 18.49
C LYS A 78 0.85 8.27 18.70
N GLY A 79 1.77 7.61 18.01
CA GLY A 79 2.01 6.17 18.16
C GLY A 79 0.97 5.27 17.50
N PHE A 80 0.21 5.75 16.51
CA PHE A 80 -0.80 4.96 15.80
C PHE A 80 -0.32 4.54 14.41
N TYR A 81 -0.32 3.23 14.17
CA TYR A 81 0.24 2.62 12.96
C TYR A 81 -0.79 1.74 12.24
N SER A 82 -0.63 1.61 10.94
CA SER A 82 -1.34 0.60 10.14
C SER A 82 -0.71 -0.79 10.28
N VAL A 83 -1.46 -1.83 9.89
CA VAL A 83 -0.96 -3.21 9.79
C VAL A 83 0.34 -3.32 8.99
N ASN A 84 0.44 -2.58 7.88
CA ASN A 84 1.63 -2.62 7.03
C ASN A 84 2.83 -1.92 7.68
N GLN A 85 2.60 -0.81 8.38
CA GLN A 85 3.67 -0.13 9.13
C GLN A 85 4.17 -1.00 10.28
N ALA A 86 3.27 -1.62 11.04
CA ALA A 86 3.64 -2.56 12.09
C ALA A 86 4.45 -3.75 11.53
N ALA A 87 4.06 -4.28 10.36
CA ALA A 87 4.79 -5.35 9.69
C ALA A 87 6.22 -4.94 9.30
N GLN A 88 6.38 -3.72 8.75
CA GLN A 88 7.69 -3.15 8.42
C GLN A 88 8.55 -2.93 9.68
N MET A 89 7.97 -2.37 10.74
CA MET A 89 8.67 -2.13 12.01
C MET A 89 9.17 -3.43 12.66
N LEU A 90 8.41 -4.52 12.51
CA LEU A 90 8.74 -5.82 13.09
C LEU A 90 9.54 -6.72 12.14
N GLY A 91 9.79 -6.31 10.90
CA GLY A 91 10.48 -7.12 9.90
C GLY A 91 9.76 -8.42 9.53
N VAL A 92 8.43 -8.45 9.60
CA VAL A 92 7.62 -9.64 9.30
C VAL A 92 6.62 -9.40 8.16
N PRO A 93 6.14 -10.45 7.48
CA PRO A 93 5.10 -10.30 6.46
C PRO A 93 3.80 -9.69 7.03
N ALA A 94 3.16 -8.79 6.28
CA ALA A 94 1.91 -8.14 6.68
C ALA A 94 0.78 -9.13 7.00
N GLN A 95 0.75 -10.28 6.31
CA GLN A 95 -0.20 -11.36 6.59
C GLN A 95 -0.08 -11.91 8.02
N LYS A 96 1.14 -11.95 8.58
CA LYS A 96 1.37 -12.39 9.97
C LYS A 96 0.75 -11.41 10.96
N ILE A 97 0.90 -10.12 10.72
CA ILE A 97 0.26 -9.07 11.53
C ILE A 97 -1.26 -9.14 11.38
N TYR A 98 -1.78 -9.33 10.16
CA TYR A 98 -3.22 -9.48 9.93
C TYR A 98 -3.82 -10.68 10.67
N TYR A 99 -3.11 -11.81 10.66
CA TYR A 99 -3.52 -12.98 11.42
C TYR A 99 -3.49 -12.70 12.93
N ALA A 100 -2.38 -12.13 13.43
CA ALA A 100 -2.22 -11.80 14.84
C ALA A 100 -3.31 -10.85 15.36
N THR A 101 -3.71 -9.87 14.57
CA THR A 101 -4.85 -8.99 14.93
C THR A 101 -6.18 -9.72 14.88
N ARG A 102 -6.40 -10.58 13.88
CA ARG A 102 -7.63 -11.37 13.76
C ARG A 102 -7.82 -12.36 14.91
N VAL A 103 -6.76 -12.99 15.39
CA VAL A 103 -6.82 -13.97 16.50
C VAL A 103 -6.65 -13.36 17.89
N GLY A 104 -6.50 -12.04 17.99
CA GLY A 104 -6.39 -11.32 19.27
C GLY A 104 -5.01 -11.32 19.92
N LEU A 105 -3.97 -11.84 19.25
CA LEU A 105 -2.59 -11.81 19.74
C LEU A 105 -1.96 -10.41 19.68
N LEU A 106 -2.43 -9.57 18.76
CA LEU A 106 -2.03 -8.17 18.63
C LEU A 106 -3.29 -7.31 18.68
N LYS A 107 -3.44 -6.47 19.71
CA LYS A 107 -4.63 -5.62 19.82
C LYS A 107 -4.58 -4.53 18.76
N ALA A 108 -5.72 -4.34 18.08
CA ALA A 108 -5.91 -3.30 17.09
C ALA A 108 -7.31 -2.71 17.24
N THR A 109 -7.44 -1.42 16.98
CA THR A 109 -8.71 -0.69 17.02
C THR A 109 -9.21 -0.48 15.61
N ARG A 110 -10.51 -0.73 15.38
CA ARG A 110 -11.15 -0.47 14.09
C ARG A 110 -11.55 1.00 14.00
N LYS A 111 -11.01 1.74 13.02
CA LYS A 111 -11.42 3.11 12.68
C LYS A 111 -11.93 3.12 11.23
N GLY A 112 -13.26 3.03 11.07
CA GLY A 112 -13.92 2.89 9.77
C GLY A 112 -13.45 1.64 9.01
N ALA A 113 -12.90 1.85 7.81
CA ALA A 113 -12.39 0.79 6.96
C ALA A 113 -10.95 0.32 7.32
N ALA A 114 -10.29 0.91 8.32
CA ALA A 114 -8.90 0.63 8.67
C ALA A 114 -8.72 0.05 10.09
N TRP A 115 -7.72 -0.82 10.24
CA TRP A 115 -7.23 -1.30 11.54
C TRP A 115 -6.04 -0.44 11.95
N VAL A 116 -6.06 0.02 13.19
CA VAL A 116 -5.04 0.90 13.78
C VAL A 116 -4.44 0.20 14.99
N ILE A 117 -3.13 0.18 15.07
CA ILE A 117 -2.38 -0.51 16.12
C ILE A 117 -1.56 0.54 16.86
N HIS A 118 -1.66 0.56 18.18
CA HIS A 118 -0.87 1.47 18.99
C HIS A 118 0.56 0.91 19.17
N ALA A 119 1.57 1.79 19.28
CA ALA A 119 2.98 1.42 19.40
C ALA A 119 3.24 0.41 20.53
N ASN A 120 2.57 0.59 21.67
CA ASN A 120 2.70 -0.30 22.83
C ASN A 120 2.25 -1.74 22.53
N GLU A 121 1.21 -1.90 21.71
CA GLU A 121 0.73 -3.22 21.30
C GLU A 121 1.71 -3.90 20.34
N ILE A 122 2.35 -3.13 19.45
CA ILE A 122 3.40 -3.63 18.56
C ILE A 122 4.58 -4.17 19.38
N LYS A 123 5.05 -3.40 20.37
CA LYS A 123 6.14 -3.80 21.27
C LYS A 123 5.77 -5.04 22.10
N SER A 124 4.59 -5.04 22.72
CA SER A 124 4.10 -6.17 23.50
C SER A 124 4.00 -7.44 22.66
N TYR A 125 3.55 -7.34 21.41
CA TYR A 125 3.51 -8.48 20.50
C TYR A 125 4.92 -8.99 20.14
N GLN A 126 5.86 -8.09 19.91
CA GLN A 126 7.26 -8.46 19.63
C GLN A 126 7.87 -9.24 20.80
N GLU A 127 7.78 -8.70 22.01
CA GLU A 127 8.37 -9.28 23.21
C GLU A 127 7.74 -10.63 23.55
N ASN A 128 6.41 -10.71 23.53
CA ASN A 128 5.69 -11.89 24.00
C ASN A 128 5.61 -13.02 22.99
N TYR A 129 5.65 -12.75 21.69
CA TYR A 129 5.36 -13.75 20.66
C TYR A 129 6.41 -13.91 19.57
N LEU A 130 7.14 -12.85 19.22
CA LEU A 130 8.22 -12.95 18.24
C LEU A 130 9.52 -13.38 18.90
N ASN A 131 9.92 -12.70 19.99
CA ASN A 131 11.20 -12.97 20.65
C ASN A 131 11.21 -14.33 21.37
N LYS A 132 10.09 -14.75 21.97
CA LYS A 132 9.99 -16.08 22.60
C LYS A 132 10.17 -17.24 21.62
N LYS A 133 9.72 -17.08 20.36
CA LYS A 133 9.93 -18.11 19.32
C LYS A 133 11.40 -18.23 18.93
N THR A 134 12.12 -17.12 18.85
CA THR A 134 13.55 -17.12 18.51
C THR A 134 14.37 -17.88 19.56
N VAL A 135 14.02 -17.76 20.84
CA VAL A 135 14.69 -18.47 21.93
C VAL A 135 14.39 -19.98 21.89
N GLN A 136 13.15 -20.40 21.59
CA GLN A 136 12.82 -21.83 21.46
C GLN A 136 13.48 -22.50 20.25
N SER A 137 13.62 -21.80 19.12
CA SER A 137 14.25 -22.36 17.91
C SER A 137 15.77 -22.54 17.99
N GLN A 138 16.46 -21.95 18.98
CA GLN A 138 17.91 -22.13 19.16
C GLN A 138 18.28 -23.21 20.18
N VAL A 139 17.30 -23.82 20.86
CA VAL A 139 17.51 -24.85 21.88
C VAL A 139 16.93 -26.20 21.41
N SER A 140 16.77 -26.38 20.09
CA SER A 140 16.30 -27.64 19.47
C SER A 140 17.27 -28.10 18.40
#